data_AF-A0A8F4FQV4-F1
#
_entry.id   AF-A0A8F4FQV4-F1
#
_cell.length_a   1.000
_cell.length_b   1.000
_cell.length_c   1.000
_cell.angle_alpha   90.00
_cell.angle_beta   90.00
_cell.angle_gamma   90.00
#
_symmetry.space_group_name_H-M   'P 1'
#
loop_
_entity.id
_entity.type
_entity.pdbx_description
1 polymer ?
#
loop_
_entity_poly.entity_id
_entity_poly.type
_entity_poly.pdbx_seq_one_letter_code
_entity_poly.pdbx_strand_id
1 'polypeptide(L)'
;MHAIHARSTRSPRPTTADHGPFAWEVAHAAPEDRAVGLELELIELVARRQSMVDTYDGESEALDAEIERTLAELGNITPALPLAG
;
A
#
# COMPACT_ATOMS: atom_id res chain seq x y z
N MET A 1 29.96 54.61 37.34
CA MET A 1 29.09 53.42 37.38
C MET A 1 27.88 53.67 36.48
N HIS A 2 27.85 53.13 35.27
CA HIS A 2 26.64 53.13 34.44
C HIS A 2 26.41 51.70 33.94
N ALA A 3 25.35 51.05 34.45
CA ALA A 3 24.94 49.73 34.02
C ALA A 3 24.07 49.86 32.76
N ILE A 4 24.48 49.22 31.67
CA ILE A 4 23.70 49.13 30.43
C ILE A 4 22.71 47.97 30.60
N HIS A 5 21.42 48.28 30.70
CA HIS A 5 20.37 47.27 30.68
C HIS A 5 20.17 46.76 29.26
N ALA A 6 20.62 45.53 28.99
CA ALA A 6 20.32 44.83 27.75
C ALA A 6 18.82 44.47 27.72
N ARG A 7 18.07 45.14 26.85
CA ARG A 7 16.65 44.86 26.59
C ARG A 7 16.56 43.57 25.76
N SER A 8 16.18 42.46 26.41
CA SER A 8 15.87 41.18 25.76
C SER A 8 14.61 41.30 24.89
N THR A 9 14.76 41.23 23.57
CA THR A 9 13.65 41.06 22.62
C THR A 9 13.39 39.57 22.41
N ARG A 10 12.62 38.95 23.32
CA ARG A 10 12.17 37.56 23.17
C ARG A 10 11.09 37.49 22.08
N SER A 11 11.51 37.25 20.84
CA SER A 11 10.60 36.95 19.74
C SER A 11 9.92 35.59 20.00
N PRO A 12 8.58 35.46 19.92
CA PRO A 12 7.93 34.17 20.11
C PRO A 12 8.29 33.23 18.96
N ARG A 13 8.80 32.05 19.30
CA ARG A 13 9.07 30.97 18.34
C ARG A 13 7.73 30.55 17.73
N PRO A 14 7.59 30.43 16.40
CA PRO A 14 6.35 29.97 15.80
C PRO A 14 6.03 28.57 16.34
N THR A 15 4.83 28.43 16.90
CA THR A 15 4.24 27.15 17.31
C THR A 15 4.29 26.21 16.11
N THR A 16 4.82 25.01 16.29
CA THR A 16 4.75 23.93 15.31
C THR A 16 3.28 23.68 15.00
N ALA A 17 2.82 24.20 13.85
CA ALA A 17 1.54 23.84 13.31
C ALA A 17 1.56 22.32 13.09
N ASP A 18 0.50 21.65 13.53
CA ASP A 18 0.30 20.23 13.31
C ASP A 18 0.09 20.03 11.81
N HIS A 19 1.19 19.81 11.10
CA HIS A 19 1.18 19.50 9.68
C HIS A 19 0.77 18.03 9.59
N GLY A 20 -0.48 17.78 9.19
CA GLY A 20 -0.92 16.44 8.81
C GLY A 20 0.03 15.83 7.77
N PRO A 21 0.01 14.50 7.60
CA PRO A 21 0.97 13.81 6.76
C PRO A 21 0.97 14.40 5.35
N PHE A 22 2.16 14.58 4.80
CA PHE A 22 2.32 15.05 3.43
C PHE A 22 1.74 14.02 2.45
N ALA A 23 1.21 14.47 1.31
CA ALA A 23 0.53 13.58 0.36
C ALA A 23 1.40 12.40 -0.15
N TRP A 24 2.73 12.53 -0.13
CA TRP A 24 3.67 11.46 -0.48
C TRP A 24 3.96 10.48 0.67
N GLU A 25 3.66 10.86 1.92
CA GLU A 25 3.71 9.96 3.08
C GLU A 25 2.51 9.00 3.11
N VAL A 26 1.48 9.33 2.35
CA VAL A 26 0.31 8.48 2.15
C VAL A 26 0.46 7.76 0.81
N ALA A 27 1.28 6.70 0.81
CA ALA A 27 1.42 5.83 -0.35
C ALA A 27 0.14 5.01 -0.53
N HIS A 28 -0.78 5.51 -1.35
CA HIS A 28 -1.87 4.70 -1.90
C HIS A 28 -1.46 4.29 -3.31
N ALA A 29 -1.16 2.99 -3.50
CA ALA A 29 -1.12 2.44 -4.84
C ALA A 29 -2.45 2.77 -5.53
N ALA A 30 -2.39 3.30 -6.75
CA ALA A 30 -3.62 3.52 -7.51
C ALA A 30 -4.34 2.17 -7.66
N PRO A 31 -5.68 2.14 -7.78
CA PRO A 31 -6.42 0.89 -8.01
C PRO A 31 -5.83 0.05 -9.15
N GLU A 32 -5.32 0.72 -10.19
CA GLU A 32 -4.61 0.14 -11.33
C GLU A 32 -3.31 -0.56 -10.90
N ASP A 33 -2.48 0.11 -10.09
CA ASP A 33 -1.21 -0.47 -9.59
C ASP A 33 -1.48 -1.68 -8.69
N ARG A 34 -2.55 -1.62 -7.88
CA ARG A 34 -2.98 -2.76 -7.06
C ARG A 34 -3.47 -3.93 -7.93
N ALA A 35 -4.24 -3.65 -8.98
CA ALA A 35 -4.70 -4.68 -9.92
C ALA A 35 -3.53 -5.37 -10.61
N VAL A 36 -2.55 -4.62 -11.13
CA VAL A 36 -1.32 -5.18 -11.74
C VAL A 36 -0.56 -6.03 -10.73
N GLY A 37 -0.44 -5.58 -9.47
CA GLY A 37 0.19 -6.37 -8.40
C GLY A 37 -0.50 -7.71 -8.17
N LEU A 38 -1.83 -7.74 -8.15
CA LEU A 38 -2.62 -8.97 -7.98
C LEU A 38 -2.57 -9.89 -9.20
N GLU A 39 -2.51 -9.35 -10.42
CA GLU A 39 -2.29 -10.14 -11.64
C GLU A 39 -0.94 -10.85 -11.61
N LEU A 40 0.13 -10.17 -11.20
CA LEU A 40 1.46 -10.76 -11.07
C LEU A 40 1.50 -11.84 -9.97
N GLU A 41 0.85 -11.56 -8.83
CA GLU A 41 0.70 -12.55 -7.75
C GLU A 41 -0.05 -13.79 -8.24
N LEU A 42 -1.14 -13.62 -8.99
CA LEU A 42 -1.93 -14.73 -9.54
C LEU A 42 -1.11 -15.60 -10.51
N ILE A 43 -0.29 -14.99 -11.37
CA ILE A 43 0.61 -15.72 -12.29
C ILE A 43 1.55 -16.63 -11.50
N GLU A 44 2.17 -16.11 -10.43
CA GLU A 44 3.10 -16.87 -9.59
C GLU A 44 2.38 -18.02 -8.84
N LEU A 45 1.21 -17.74 -8.26
CA LEU A 45 0.43 -18.75 -7.53
C LEU A 45 0.01 -19.91 -8.44
N VAL A 46 -0.46 -19.61 -9.65
CA VAL A 46 -0.83 -20.63 -10.64
C VAL A 46 0.39 -21.43 -11.09
N ALA A 47 1.53 -20.78 -11.34
CA ALA A 47 2.76 -21.46 -11.71
C ALA A 47 3.22 -22.42 -10.60
N ARG A 48 3.20 -21.96 -9.34
CA ARG A 48 3.51 -22.80 -8.18
C ARG A 48 2.54 -23.98 -8.08
N ARG A 49 1.24 -23.77 -8.29
CA ARG A 49 0.23 -24.85 -8.25
C ARG A 49 0.45 -25.90 -9.33
N GLN A 50 0.82 -25.47 -10.54
CA GLN A 50 1.18 -26.38 -11.64
C GLN A 50 2.48 -27.15 -11.39
N SER A 51 3.41 -26.59 -10.60
CA SER A 51 4.66 -27.25 -10.23
C SER A 51 4.48 -28.34 -9.16
N MET A 52 3.36 -28.30 -8.42
CA MET A 52 3.01 -29.33 -7.43
C MET A 52 2.49 -30.57 -8.16
N VAL A 53 3.38 -31.53 -8.40
CA VAL A 53 3.11 -32.81 -9.07
C VAL A 53 2.00 -33.57 -8.34
N ASP A 54 0.76 -33.55 -8.82
CA ASP A 54 -0.42 -34.36 -8.43
C ASP A 54 -0.53 -34.79 -6.95
N THR A 55 0.02 -33.98 -6.05
CA THR A 55 0.01 -34.26 -4.62
C THR A 55 -1.17 -33.46 -4.09
N TYR A 56 -2.31 -34.12 -3.94
CA TYR A 56 -3.43 -33.56 -3.20
C TYR A 56 -3.11 -33.67 -1.71
N ASP A 57 -2.30 -32.72 -1.25
CA ASP A 57 -2.01 -32.50 0.17
C ASP A 57 -2.56 -31.14 0.63
N GLY A 58 -2.46 -30.87 1.94
CA GLY A 58 -2.97 -29.62 2.51
C GLY A 58 -2.27 -28.35 2.01
N GLU A 59 -1.05 -28.47 1.45
CA GLU A 59 -0.36 -27.31 0.86
C GLU A 59 -1.00 -26.94 -0.48
N SER A 60 -1.41 -27.94 -1.25
CA SER A 60 -2.11 -27.75 -2.51
C SER A 60 -3.49 -27.09 -2.33
N GLU A 61 -4.24 -27.48 -1.29
CA GLU A 61 -5.53 -26.88 -0.93
C GLU A 61 -5.37 -25.43 -0.44
N ALA A 62 -4.32 -25.16 0.35
CA ALA A 62 -4.03 -23.82 0.83
C ALA A 62 -3.68 -22.88 -0.34
N LEU A 63 -2.97 -23.38 -1.34
CA LEU A 63 -2.61 -22.64 -2.55
C LEU A 63 -3.82 -22.36 -3.44
N ASP A 64 -4.72 -23.34 -3.59
CA ASP A 64 -5.99 -23.16 -4.32
C ASP A 64 -6.85 -22.08 -3.64
N ALA A 65 -6.96 -22.10 -2.31
CA ALA A 65 -7.67 -21.07 -1.55
C ALA A 65 -7.03 -19.68 -1.68
N GLU A 66 -5.70 -19.61 -1.81
CA GLU A 66 -4.98 -18.36 -2.05
C GLU A 66 -5.25 -17.80 -3.45
N ILE A 67 -5.26 -18.66 -4.46
CA ILE A 67 -5.64 -18.29 -5.84
C ILE A 67 -7.07 -17.74 -5.86
N GLU A 68 -8.04 -18.42 -5.23
CA GLU A 68 -9.44 -17.99 -5.18
C GLU A 68 -9.59 -16.62 -4.51
N ARG A 69 -8.88 -16.39 -3.39
CA ARG A 69 -8.89 -15.12 -2.68
C ARG A 69 -8.30 -13.98 -3.54
N THR A 70 -7.18 -14.22 -4.21
CA THR A 70 -6.54 -13.21 -5.08
C THR A 70 -7.42 -12.87 -6.29
N LEU A 71 -8.09 -13.88 -6.87
CA LEU A 71 -9.09 -13.66 -7.92
C LEU A 71 -10.27 -12.82 -7.45
N ALA A 72 -10.80 -13.10 -6.25
CA ALA A 72 -11.90 -12.34 -5.68
C ALA A 72 -11.49 -10.88 -5.40
N GLU A 73 -10.27 -10.65 -4.90
CA GLU A 73 -9.76 -9.31 -4.67
C GLU A 73 -9.58 -8.54 -5.99
N LEU A 74 -8.97 -9.16 -6.99
CA LEU A 74 -8.82 -8.57 -8.32
C LEU A 74 -10.20 -8.21 -8.89
N GLY A 75 -11.17 -9.14 -8.82
CA GLY A 75 -12.54 -8.93 -9.25
C GLY A 75 -13.31 -7.85 -8.50
N ASN A 76 -12.86 -7.42 -7.32
CA ASN A 76 -13.44 -6.27 -6.60
C ASN A 76 -12.83 -4.93 -7.04
N ILE A 77 -11.61 -4.95 -7.57
CA ILE A 77 -10.86 -3.75 -7.99
C ILE A 77 -11.09 -3.43 -9.46
N THR A 78 -11.10 -4.45 -10.34
CA THR A 78 -11.34 -4.29 -11.78
C THR A 78 -12.69 -3.65 -12.15
N PRO A 79 -13.84 -3.92 -11.49
CA PRO A 79 -15.09 -3.23 -11.80
C PRO A 79 -15.08 -1.73 -11.44
N ALA A 80 -14.09 -1.27 -10.68
CA ALA A 80 -13.88 0.16 -10.39
C ALA A 80 -13.00 0.85 -11.45
N LEU A 81 -12.41 0.11 -12.40
CA LEU A 81 -11.63 0.66 -13.51
C LEU A 81 -12.57 0.99 -14.67
N PRO A 82 -12.60 2.25 -15.17
CA PRO A 82 -13.28 2.53 -16.41
C PRO A 82 -12.61 1.70 -17.51
N LEU A 83 -13.38 0.84 -18.18
CA LEU A 83 -12.95 0.21 -19.42
C LEU A 83 -12.57 1.34 -20.37
N ALA A 84 -11.26 1.57 -20.57
CA ALA A 84 -10.78 2.50 -21.56
C ALA A 84 -11.25 1.98 -22.92
N GLY A 85 -12.31 2.59 -23.44
CA GLY A 85 -12.82 2.40 -24.79
C GLY A 85 -11.99 3.13 -25.83
#